data_AF-A0A7Y3FCS2-F1
#
_entry.id   AF-A0A7Y3FCS2-F1
#
_cell.length_a   1.000
_cell.length_b   1.000
_cell.length_c   1.000
_cell.angle_alpha   90.00
_cell.angle_beta   90.00
_cell.angle_gamma   90.00
#
_symmetry.space_group_name_H-M   'P 1'
#
loop_
_entity.id
_entity.type
_entity.pdbx_description
1 polymer ?
#
loop_
_entity_poly.entity_id
_entity_poly.type
_entity_poly.pdbx_seq_one_letter_code
_entity_poly.pdbx_strand_id
1 'polypeptide(L)' 'MIRFWDGFLSALGAILTLTIIGVPLWGAVVALRAELLPVWAWGTVVALGFVGLVMVGAFLRKAGRGIHPLRERRR' A
#
# COMPACT_ATOMS: atom_id res chain seq x y z
N MET A 1 7.90 -14.22 -21.55
CA MET A 1 8.45 -14.41 -20.18
C MET A 1 8.62 -13.09 -19.43
N ILE A 2 9.16 -12.04 -20.05
CA ILE A 2 9.38 -10.71 -19.41
C ILE A 2 8.10 -10.15 -18.75
N ARG A 3 6.95 -10.20 -19.45
CA ARG A 3 5.65 -9.71 -18.92
C ARG A 3 5.16 -10.43 -17.65
N PHE A 4 5.51 -11.71 -17.46
CA PHE A 4 5.11 -12.46 -16.26
C PHE A 4 5.94 -12.00 -15.06
N TRP A 5 7.26 -11.87 -15.24
CA TRP A 5 8.16 -11.34 -14.22
C TRP A 5 7.83 -9.88 -13.85
N ASP A 6 7.50 -9.05 -14.84
CA ASP A 6 7.02 -7.68 -14.60
C ASP A 6 5.75 -7.64 -13.73
N GLY A 7 4.82 -8.54 -14.01
CA GLY A 7 3.60 -8.71 -13.22
C GLY A 7 3.90 -9.16 -11.79
N PHE A 8 4.79 -10.14 -11.64
CA PHE A 8 5.24 -10.64 -10.34
C PHE A 8 5.94 -9.55 -9.51
N LEU A 9 6.83 -8.74 -10.10
CA LEU A 9 7.47 -7.62 -9.43
C LEU A 9 6.45 -6.57 -8.96
N SER A 10 5.40 -6.32 -9.75
CA SER A 10 4.29 -5.46 -9.32
C SER A 10 3.48 -6.07 -8.18
N ALA A 11 3.24 -7.39 -8.16
CA ALA A 11 2.59 -8.05 -7.04
C ALA A 11 3.45 -7.99 -5.76
N LEU A 12 4.76 -8.20 -5.89
CA LEU A 12 5.71 -8.02 -4.80
C LEU A 12 5.71 -6.57 -4.29
N GLY A 13 5.66 -5.59 -5.20
CA GLY A 13 5.51 -4.17 -4.84
C GLY A 13 4.23 -3.88 -4.06
N ALA A 14 3.11 -4.53 -4.41
CA ALA A 14 1.86 -4.44 -3.65
C ALA A 14 2.02 -5.01 -2.24
N ILE A 15 2.63 -6.19 -2.10
CA ILE A 15 2.89 -6.83 -0.80
C ILE A 15 3.81 -5.96 0.06
N LEU A 16 4.92 -5.46 -0.50
CA LEU A 16 5.84 -4.58 0.22
C LEU A 16 5.15 -3.29 0.68
N THR A 17 4.32 -2.69 -0.18
CA THR A 17 3.55 -1.50 0.19
C THR A 17 2.59 -1.81 1.34
N LEU A 18 1.89 -2.95 1.28
CA LEU A 18 1.00 -3.39 2.35
C LEU A 18 1.76 -3.61 3.66
N THR A 19 2.95 -4.20 3.62
CA THR A 19 3.77 -4.41 4.83
C THR A 19 4.28 -3.09 5.39
N ILE A 20 4.89 -2.25 4.56
CA ILE A 20 5.54 -0.99 4.97
C ILE A 20 4.51 0.01 5.53
N ILE A 21 3.31 0.07 4.96
CA ILE A 21 2.25 0.96 5.43
C ILE A 21 1.37 0.28 6.49
N GLY A 22 1.00 -0.98 6.27
CA GLY A 22 0.05 -1.71 7.10
C GLY A 22 0.57 -2.01 8.50
N VAL A 23 1.87 -2.30 8.66
CA VAL A 23 2.46 -2.55 9.99
C VAL A 23 2.40 -1.29 10.87
N PRO A 24 2.89 -0.10 10.43
CA PRO A 24 2.69 1.14 11.18
C PRO A 24 1.23 1.50 11.38
N LEU A 25 0.36 1.30 10.38
CA LEU A 25 -1.07 1.56 10.49
C LEU A 25 -1.72 0.72 11.59
N TRP A 26 -1.40 -0.57 11.65
CA TRP A 26 -1.85 -1.47 12.71
C TRP A 26 -1.34 -1.01 14.07
N GLY A 27 -0.05 -0.66 14.18
CA GLY A 27 0.52 -0.11 15.42
C GLY A 27 -0.20 1.17 15.88
N ALA A 28 -0.55 2.06 14.97
CA ALA A 28 -1.30 3.28 15.28
C ALA A 28 -2.73 2.97 15.77
N VAL A 29 -3.40 1.97 15.18
CA VAL A 29 -4.72 1.50 15.65
C VAL A 29 -4.61 0.89 17.06
N VAL A 30 -3.56 0.10 17.33
CA VAL A 30 -3.32 -0.45 18.67
C VAL A 30 -3.09 0.67 19.68
N ALA A 31 -2.25 1.66 19.36
CA ALA A 31 -1.99 2.81 20.23
C ALA A 31 -3.23 3.65 20.51
N LEU A 32 -4.07 3.90 19.49
CA LEU A 32 -5.36 4.60 19.65
C LEU A 32 -6.32 3.83 20.55
N ARG A 33 -6.41 2.50 20.39
CA ARG A 33 -7.27 1.64 21.23
C ARG A 33 -6.77 1.54 22.67
N ALA A 34 -5.46 1.72 22.89
CA ALA A 34 -4.85 1.76 24.21
C ALA A 34 -4.87 3.17 24.84
N GLU A 35 -5.57 4.13 24.24
CA GLU A 35 -5.68 5.53 24.72
C GLU A 35 -4.33 6.26 24.84
N LEU A 36 -3.30 5.79 24.13
CA LEU A 36 -1.97 6.40 24.11
C LEU A 36 -1.91 7.62 23.17
N LEU A 37 -2.94 7.81 22.34
CA LEU A 37 -3.05 8.87 21.35
C LEU A 37 -4.42 9.56 21.46
N PRO A 38 -4.50 10.86 21.14
CA PRO A 38 -5.77 11.58 21.17
C PRO A 38 -6.73 11.10 20.08
N VAL A 39 -8.04 11.16 20.36
CA VAL A 39 -9.10 10.62 19.48
C VAL A 39 -9.07 11.21 18.05
N TRP A 40 -8.64 12.47 17.88
CA TRP A 40 -8.55 13.08 16.56
C TRP A 40 -7.55 12.37 15.62
N ALA A 41 -6.56 11.63 16.17
CA ALA A 41 -5.60 10.88 15.38
C ALA A 41 -6.22 9.68 14.62
N TRP A 42 -7.48 9.33 14.91
CA TRP A 42 -8.25 8.45 14.01
C TRP A 42 -8.34 9.00 12.59
N GLY A 43 -8.48 10.32 12.43
CA GLY A 43 -8.56 10.95 11.11
C GLY A 43 -7.30 10.70 10.26
N THR A 44 -6.12 10.86 10.86
CA THR A 44 -4.83 10.59 10.21
C THR A 44 -4.64 9.11 9.90
N VAL A 45 -5.02 8.21 10.81
CA VAL A 45 -4.97 6.76 10.57
C VAL A 45 -5.87 6.35 9.40
N VAL A 46 -7.11 6.85 9.34
CA VAL A 46 -8.02 6.57 8.22
C VAL A 46 -7.46 7.10 6.90
N ALA A 47 -6.93 8.33 6.88
CA ALA A 47 -6.33 8.91 5.69
C ALA A 47 -5.13 8.11 5.18
N LEU A 48 -4.24 7.68 6.09
CA LEU A 48 -3.08 6.86 5.76
C LEU A 48 -3.52 5.48 5.21
N GLY A 49 -4.52 4.85 5.83
CA GLY A 49 -5.08 3.60 5.37
C GLY A 49 -5.67 3.72 3.96
N PHE A 50 -6.39 4.80 3.67
CA PHE A 50 -6.93 5.08 2.34
C PHE A 50 -5.82 5.22 1.28
N VAL A 51 -4.78 6.01 1.56
CA VAL A 51 -3.64 6.18 0.64
C VAL A 51 -2.94 4.84 0.41
N GLY A 52 -2.72 4.05 1.46
CA GLY A 52 -2.14 2.71 1.35
C GLY A 52 -2.94 1.80 0.43
N LEU A 53 -4.27 1.78 0.57
CA LEU A 53 -5.16 1.00 -0.30
C LEU A 53 -5.10 1.45 -1.76
N VAL A 54 -5.05 2.76 -2.02
CA VAL A 54 -4.90 3.29 -3.38
C VAL A 54 -3.59 2.84 -4.01
N MET A 55 -2.48 2.90 -3.26
CA MET A 55 -1.16 2.47 -3.74
C MET A 55 -1.12 0.96 -4.01
N VAL A 56 -1.59 0.14 -3.07
CA VAL A 56 -1.69 -1.32 -3.25
C VAL A 56 -2.55 -1.66 -4.46
N GLY A 57 -3.71 -1.02 -4.60
CA GLY A 57 -4.59 -1.19 -5.76
C GLY A 57 -3.91 -0.83 -7.10
N ALA A 58 -3.09 0.22 -7.11
CA ALA A 58 -2.33 0.60 -8.30
C ALA A 58 -1.29 -0.45 -8.69
N PHE A 59 -0.57 -1.04 -7.72
CA PHE A 59 0.38 -2.12 -7.96
C PHE A 59 -0.31 -3.41 -8.40
N LEU A 60 -1.42 -3.80 -7.77
CA LEU A 60 -2.21 -4.96 -8.19
C LEU A 60 -2.74 -4.80 -9.62
N ARG A 61 -3.19 -3.60 -9.99
CA ARG A 61 -3.60 -3.29 -11.37
C ARG A 61 -2.44 -3.42 -12.36
N LYS A 62 -1.21 -3.03 -11.98
CA LYS A 62 -0.01 -3.25 -12.81
C LYS A 62 0.33 -4.73 -12.91
N ALA A 63 0.23 -5.47 -11.80
CA ALA A 63 0.46 -6.91 -11.74
C ALA A 63 -0.44 -7.68 -12.69
N GLY A 64 -1.76 -7.43 -12.64
CA GLY A 64 -2.74 -8.08 -13.52
C GLY A 64 -2.57 -7.74 -15.01
N ARG A 65 -1.84 -6.67 -15.34
CA ARG A 65 -1.52 -6.29 -16.73
C ARG A 65 -0.13 -6.76 -17.18
N GLY A 66 0.67 -7.36 -16.30
CA GLY A 66 2.06 -7.72 -16.57
C GLY A 66 2.93 -6.49 -16.86
N ILE A 67 2.74 -5.41 -16.11
CA ILE A 67 3.46 -4.14 -16.28
C ILE A 67 4.47 -3.99 -15.14
N HIS A 68 5.70 -3.61 -15.47
CA HIS A 68 6.75 -3.37 -14.48
C HIS A 68 6.35 -2.25 -13.48
N PRO A 69 6.62 -2.39 -12.16
CA PRO A 69 6.19 -1.43 -11.15
C PRO A 69 6.71 -0.01 -11.40
N LEU A 70 7.95 0.11 -11.88
CA LEU A 70 8.61 1.39 -12.17
C LEU A 70 8.36 1.91 -13.60
N ARG A 71 7.47 1.27 -14.38
CA ARG A 71 7.18 1.73 -15.73
C ARG A 71 6.55 3.12 -15.69
N GLU A 72 7.22 4.09 -16.29
CA GLU A 72 6.67 5.41 -16.51
C GLU A 72 5.59 5.39 -17.61
N ARG A 73 4.57 6.22 -17.39
CA ARG A 73 3.57 6.51 -18.41
C ARG A 73 4.16 7.62 -19.28
N ARG A 74 4.39 7.39 -20.58
CA ARG A 74 4.64 8.50 -21.51
C ARG A 74 3.42 9.43 -21.44
N ARG A 75 3.63 10.64 -20.96
CA ARG A 75 2.64 11.72 -20.97
C ARG A 75 2.82 12.51 -22.25
#